data_AF-A0A1I6WIF3-F1
#
_entry.id   AF-A0A1I6WIF3-F1
#
_cell.length_a   1.000
_cell.length_b   1.000
_cell.length_c   1.000
_cell.angle_alpha   90.00
_cell.angle_beta   90.00
_cell.angle_gamma   90.00
#
_symmetry.space_group_name_H-M   'P 1'
#
loop_
_entity.id
_entity.type
_entity.pdbx_description
1 polymer ?
#
loop_
_entity_poly.entity_id
_entity_poly.type
_entity_poly.pdbx_seq_one_letter_code
_entity_poly.pdbx_strand_id
1 'polypeptide(L)'
;MPFDREDLSEELDEALEVQAGSEGTDGQAGADGAKPADGEGSSASQAKTEDEGLLGVVRDAAPAKKPDAAAASPAEGAETGDKPGEGAPKQPDNENYSDVPFNKHPRFRQLLSERNANKGDAEKYRQVDTFIRDNGMTAQEAADLLTVGAMAKTNPAKAWELARPWVENLLKACGEVLSPDLQQAVQEGRMTQEAAYEVSRSRASVAAMEASRGFEERRRQEQSQTEHARSITTAAEDWETDRRARDPNYDTKLELIHREIAWRHHNGDVPKTPQEVKAQLDDAYKAVNAALKPPATPPAAAPGRQAPPRTATKPVTGGSVAGGNAKPAPRSMLEVVQQAAG
;
A
#
# COMPACT_ATOMS: atom_id res chain seq x y z
N MET A 1 13.66 20.25 51.24
CA MET A 1 14.23 18.93 51.50
C MET A 1 14.99 18.55 50.24
N PRO A 2 16.32 18.38 50.29
CA PRO A 2 17.03 17.64 49.24
C PRO A 2 16.62 16.17 49.33
N PHE A 3 16.81 15.44 48.23
CA PHE A 3 16.94 13.99 48.23
C PHE A 3 18.33 13.70 47.70
N ASP A 4 19.09 12.94 48.48
CA ASP A 4 20.49 12.65 48.21
C ASP A 4 20.66 11.64 47.06
N ARG A 5 21.85 11.59 46.46
CA ARG A 5 22.06 11.00 45.12
C ARG A 5 23.25 10.04 45.06
N GLU A 6 23.44 9.25 46.13
CA GLU A 6 24.61 8.37 46.30
C GLU A 6 24.25 6.88 46.46
N ASP A 7 22.99 6.52 46.76
CA ASP A 7 22.50 5.14 46.97
C ASP A 7 22.19 4.34 45.67
N LEU A 8 22.92 4.54 44.57
CA LEU A 8 22.67 3.82 43.29
C LEU A 8 23.94 3.34 42.57
N SER A 9 25.08 3.25 43.26
CA SER A 9 26.36 2.82 42.69
C SER A 9 26.95 1.53 43.26
N GLU A 10 26.34 0.89 44.27
CA GLU A 10 26.87 -0.34 44.88
C GLU A 10 26.19 -1.65 44.42
N GLU A 11 25.02 -1.59 43.75
CA GLU A 11 24.25 -2.79 43.35
C GLU A 11 24.58 -3.30 41.92
N LEU A 12 25.80 -3.04 41.41
CA LEU A 12 26.17 -3.39 40.02
C LEU A 12 27.55 -4.05 39.81
N ASP A 13 28.40 -4.13 40.84
CA ASP A 13 29.72 -4.80 40.74
C ASP A 13 29.66 -6.30 41.15
N GLU A 14 28.63 -6.77 41.86
CA GLU A 14 28.52 -8.16 42.37
C GLU A 14 28.00 -9.17 41.31
N ALA A 15 28.49 -9.07 40.07
CA ALA A 15 28.02 -9.92 38.96
C ALA A 15 29.12 -10.39 37.97
N LEU A 16 30.41 -10.09 38.22
CA LEU A 16 31.46 -10.23 37.19
C LEU A 16 32.77 -10.92 37.66
N GLU A 17 32.75 -11.68 38.76
CA GLU A 17 33.94 -12.41 39.25
C GLU A 17 33.71 -13.91 39.50
N VAL A 18 33.40 -14.68 38.44
CA VAL A 18 33.46 -16.15 38.48
C VAL A 18 34.13 -16.74 37.22
N GLN A 19 35.26 -17.42 37.44
CA GLN A 19 35.82 -18.52 36.64
C GLN A 19 36.68 -18.22 35.38
N ALA A 20 37.88 -17.72 35.65
CA ALA A 20 39.12 -18.24 35.06
C ALA A 20 40.17 -18.43 36.18
N GLY A 21 41.04 -19.46 36.23
CA GLY A 21 41.13 -20.70 35.45
C GLY A 21 42.52 -21.36 35.60
N SER A 22 42.61 -22.69 35.67
CA SER A 22 43.88 -23.45 35.55
C SER A 22 43.67 -24.96 35.29
N GLU A 23 44.49 -25.54 34.38
CA GLU A 23 45.43 -26.68 34.57
C GLU A 23 45.17 -27.65 35.76
N GLY A 24 45.34 -28.99 35.72
CA GLY A 24 45.91 -29.96 34.74
C GLY A 24 46.68 -31.07 35.53
N THR A 25 46.85 -32.34 35.13
CA THR A 25 46.47 -33.16 33.95
C THR A 25 45.70 -34.44 34.44
N ASP A 26 45.76 -35.71 33.98
CA ASP A 26 46.50 -36.52 32.99
C ASP A 26 45.77 -37.90 32.71
N GLY A 27 46.40 -38.88 32.04
CA GLY A 27 46.37 -40.26 32.59
C GLY A 27 45.72 -41.46 31.86
N GLN A 28 45.82 -41.58 30.52
CA GLN A 28 46.02 -42.86 29.79
C GLN A 28 44.91 -43.99 29.68
N ALA A 29 44.72 -44.42 28.41
CA ALA A 29 44.33 -45.74 27.88
C ALA A 29 42.85 -46.24 27.86
N GLY A 30 42.40 -46.57 26.65
CA GLY A 30 41.22 -47.39 26.31
C GLY A 30 40.85 -47.23 24.83
N ALA A 31 40.80 -48.32 24.05
CA ALA A 31 40.58 -48.26 22.59
C ALA A 31 39.45 -49.20 22.14
N ASP A 32 38.65 -48.78 21.16
CA ASP A 32 38.57 -49.43 19.84
C ASP A 32 38.00 -48.44 18.79
N GLY A 33 37.98 -48.80 17.50
CA GLY A 33 38.00 -47.82 16.40
C GLY A 33 36.74 -47.69 15.52
N ALA A 34 36.69 -46.56 14.79
CA ALA A 34 36.03 -46.40 13.50
C ALA A 34 36.75 -45.30 12.68
N LYS A 35 36.68 -45.34 11.34
CA LYS A 35 37.34 -44.36 10.45
C LYS A 35 36.45 -43.13 10.14
N PRO A 36 37.06 -41.99 9.74
CA PRO A 36 36.38 -40.69 9.68
C PRO A 36 35.76 -40.36 8.31
N ALA A 37 35.01 -39.27 8.28
CA ALA A 37 34.75 -38.46 7.10
C ALA A 37 34.70 -36.97 7.47
N ASP A 38 35.78 -36.25 7.16
CA ASP A 38 35.73 -34.80 6.92
C ASP A 38 34.83 -34.53 5.68
N GLY A 39 34.17 -33.39 5.51
CA GLY A 39 34.18 -32.19 6.36
C GLY A 39 34.32 -30.92 5.52
N GLU A 40 33.23 -30.44 4.92
CA GLU A 40 33.26 -29.20 4.11
C GLU A 40 31.88 -28.52 4.02
N GLY A 41 31.87 -27.19 3.92
CA GLY A 41 30.85 -26.46 3.16
C GLY A 41 29.50 -26.11 3.80
N SER A 42 29.48 -25.41 4.95
CA SER A 42 28.33 -24.54 5.28
C SER A 42 28.27 -23.37 4.28
N SER A 43 27.62 -23.58 3.14
CA SER A 43 27.52 -22.58 2.06
C SER A 43 26.19 -21.83 2.10
N ALA A 44 26.25 -20.50 2.13
CA ALA A 44 25.07 -19.66 2.10
C ALA A 44 24.37 -19.73 0.73
N SER A 45 23.08 -20.06 0.71
CA SER A 45 22.27 -20.14 -0.53
C SER A 45 20.79 -19.86 -0.28
N GLN A 46 20.50 -18.70 0.32
CA GLN A 46 19.13 -18.19 0.43
C GLN A 46 19.07 -16.65 0.41
N ALA A 47 19.69 -16.06 -0.62
CA ALA A 47 19.71 -14.62 -0.90
C ALA A 47 19.77 -14.34 -2.42
N LYS A 48 19.04 -15.12 -3.22
CA LYS A 48 18.99 -15.02 -4.69
C LYS A 48 17.66 -15.55 -5.26
N THR A 49 16.61 -14.74 -5.15
CA THR A 49 15.29 -15.03 -5.77
C THR A 49 14.44 -13.79 -6.00
N GLU A 50 14.62 -12.71 -5.24
CA GLU A 50 13.69 -11.57 -5.25
C GLU A 50 14.08 -10.50 -6.28
N ASP A 51 15.36 -10.13 -6.37
CA ASP A 51 15.86 -9.08 -7.28
C ASP A 51 15.65 -9.42 -8.77
N GLU A 52 15.86 -10.68 -9.16
CA GLU A 52 15.59 -11.14 -10.54
C GLU A 52 14.10 -11.10 -10.88
N GLY A 53 13.22 -11.28 -9.88
CA GLY A 53 11.78 -11.08 -10.02
C GLY A 53 11.43 -9.61 -10.26
N LEU A 54 11.97 -8.71 -9.45
CA LEU A 54 11.74 -7.27 -9.55
C LEU A 54 12.21 -6.69 -10.90
N LEU A 55 13.41 -7.06 -11.35
CA LEU A 55 13.91 -6.65 -12.67
C LEU A 55 13.16 -7.34 -13.82
N GLY A 56 12.67 -8.56 -13.61
CA GLY A 56 11.78 -9.26 -14.54
C GLY A 56 10.47 -8.51 -14.77
N VAL A 57 9.86 -7.97 -13.71
CA VAL A 57 8.59 -7.23 -13.76
C VAL A 57 8.68 -5.99 -14.66
N VAL A 58 9.73 -5.17 -14.53
CA VAL A 58 9.93 -3.99 -15.40
C VAL A 58 10.21 -4.41 -16.86
N ARG A 59 10.85 -5.56 -17.06
CA ARG A 59 11.19 -6.10 -18.38
C ARG A 59 9.99 -6.69 -19.11
N ASP A 60 9.02 -7.27 -18.39
CA ASP A 60 7.76 -7.80 -18.92
C ASP A 60 6.74 -6.67 -19.22
N ALA A 61 6.76 -5.60 -18.41
CA ALA A 61 5.98 -4.40 -18.68
C ALA A 61 6.38 -3.70 -19.99
N ALA A 62 7.66 -3.74 -20.36
CA ALA A 62 8.17 -3.17 -21.60
C ALA A 62 7.66 -3.94 -22.84
N PRO A 63 7.14 -3.26 -23.88
CA PRO A 63 6.67 -3.93 -25.09
C PRO A 63 7.83 -4.63 -25.81
N ALA A 64 7.77 -5.95 -25.92
CA ALA A 64 8.81 -6.76 -26.55
C ALA A 64 9.07 -6.31 -28.00
N LYS A 65 10.23 -5.70 -28.25
CA LYS A 65 10.63 -5.28 -29.60
C LYS A 65 10.82 -6.53 -30.48
N LYS A 66 9.86 -6.79 -31.37
CA LYS A 66 10.05 -7.70 -32.50
C LYS A 66 11.26 -7.22 -33.33
N PRO A 67 12.18 -8.10 -33.75
CA PRO A 67 13.27 -7.71 -34.63
C PRO A 67 12.70 -7.20 -35.96
N ASP A 68 13.32 -6.15 -36.50
CA ASP A 68 12.82 -5.43 -37.67
C ASP A 68 12.80 -6.32 -38.93
N ALA A 69 11.62 -6.45 -39.55
CA ALA A 69 11.50 -6.90 -40.93
C ALA A 69 11.47 -5.66 -41.84
N ALA A 70 12.37 -5.60 -42.82
CA ALA A 70 12.65 -4.37 -43.56
C ALA A 70 11.54 -3.98 -44.56
N ALA A 71 11.33 -2.66 -44.65
CA ALA A 71 10.87 -1.87 -45.80
C ALA A 71 10.10 -2.56 -46.94
N ALA A 72 8.82 -2.19 -47.07
CA ALA A 72 8.16 -2.03 -48.37
C ALA A 72 7.05 -0.96 -48.29
N SER A 73 7.32 0.24 -48.81
CA SER A 73 6.26 1.10 -49.36
C SER A 73 5.96 0.67 -50.79
N PRO A 74 4.75 0.93 -51.28
CA PRO A 74 4.70 1.78 -52.48
C PRO A 74 3.72 2.95 -52.32
N ALA A 75 3.95 4.00 -53.10
CA ALA A 75 3.03 5.09 -53.40
C ALA A 75 2.95 5.27 -54.93
N GLU A 76 2.02 6.09 -55.40
CA GLU A 76 1.49 6.15 -56.79
C GLU A 76 0.46 5.05 -57.12
N GLY A 77 -0.64 5.33 -57.82
CA GLY A 77 -1.14 6.65 -58.28
C GLY A 77 -2.39 6.57 -59.18
N ALA A 78 -3.08 7.71 -59.32
CA ALA A 78 -4.19 8.03 -60.23
C ALA A 78 -5.60 7.37 -60.01
N GLU A 79 -6.59 8.25 -59.78
CA GLU A 79 -7.94 8.39 -60.42
C GLU A 79 -8.82 7.17 -60.76
N THR A 80 -10.16 7.24 -60.75
CA THR A 80 -11.13 8.36 -60.61
C THR A 80 -12.45 7.86 -59.97
N GLY A 81 -13.28 8.75 -59.39
CA GLY A 81 -14.65 8.36 -59.00
C GLY A 81 -15.37 9.26 -57.98
N ASP A 82 -15.78 10.47 -58.38
CA ASP A 82 -16.64 11.32 -57.53
C ASP A 82 -18.10 10.81 -57.48
N LYS A 83 -18.65 10.67 -56.26
CA LYS A 83 -20.04 11.01 -55.92
C LYS A 83 -20.16 11.42 -54.44
N PRO A 84 -20.91 12.48 -54.10
CA PRO A 84 -21.14 12.88 -52.71
C PRO A 84 -22.17 11.97 -52.02
N GLY A 85 -21.94 11.68 -50.73
CA GLY A 85 -22.81 10.85 -49.89
C GLY A 85 -22.71 11.25 -48.42
N GLU A 86 -23.61 12.14 -48.00
CA GLU A 86 -23.68 12.70 -46.65
C GLU A 86 -23.85 11.61 -45.57
N GLY A 87 -22.97 11.61 -44.56
CA GLY A 87 -22.86 10.47 -43.64
C GLY A 87 -21.97 10.72 -42.42
N ALA A 88 -22.15 11.85 -41.74
CA ALA A 88 -21.51 12.04 -40.42
C ALA A 88 -21.90 10.88 -39.47
N PRO A 89 -20.97 10.31 -38.69
CA PRO A 89 -21.27 9.18 -37.81
C PRO A 89 -22.22 9.63 -36.70
N LYS A 90 -23.51 9.35 -36.91
CA LYS A 90 -24.59 9.69 -35.99
C LYS A 90 -24.30 9.02 -34.65
N GLN A 91 -24.00 9.81 -33.62
CA GLN A 91 -23.80 9.29 -32.27
C GLN A 91 -25.04 8.46 -31.89
N PRO A 92 -24.88 7.23 -31.38
CA PRO A 92 -26.03 6.39 -31.05
C PRO A 92 -26.84 7.07 -29.95
N ASP A 93 -28.11 7.33 -30.26
CA ASP A 93 -29.09 7.86 -29.32
C ASP A 93 -29.12 6.96 -28.08
N ASN A 94 -28.87 7.57 -26.92
CA ASN A 94 -28.37 6.89 -25.73
C ASN A 94 -29.31 7.02 -24.52
N GLU A 95 -30.55 7.51 -24.75
CA GLU A 95 -31.41 8.01 -23.67
C GLU A 95 -32.59 7.08 -23.32
N ASN A 96 -32.80 5.97 -24.03
CA ASN A 96 -33.85 5.01 -23.70
C ASN A 96 -33.39 3.54 -23.79
N TYR A 97 -33.09 2.94 -22.64
CA TYR A 97 -32.61 1.55 -22.51
C TYR A 97 -33.33 0.76 -21.39
N SER A 98 -34.56 1.13 -21.06
CA SER A 98 -35.33 0.57 -19.93
C SER A 98 -35.70 -0.92 -20.05
N ASP A 99 -35.66 -1.48 -21.26
CA ASP A 99 -36.12 -2.85 -21.59
C ASP A 99 -34.98 -3.79 -22.05
N VAL A 100 -33.72 -3.42 -21.83
CA VAL A 100 -32.55 -4.25 -22.20
C VAL A 100 -31.82 -4.72 -20.95
N PRO A 101 -31.67 -6.05 -20.71
CA PRO A 101 -30.87 -6.56 -19.59
C PRO A 101 -29.46 -5.98 -19.61
N PHE A 102 -29.03 -5.39 -18.48
CA PHE A 102 -27.84 -4.53 -18.36
C PHE A 102 -26.59 -5.05 -19.10
N ASN A 103 -26.29 -6.34 -18.98
CA ASN A 103 -25.14 -7.01 -19.61
C ASN A 103 -25.14 -6.96 -21.16
N LYS A 104 -26.28 -6.64 -21.79
CA LYS A 104 -26.43 -6.49 -23.26
C LYS A 104 -26.43 -5.03 -23.72
N HIS A 105 -26.56 -4.05 -22.82
CA HIS A 105 -26.64 -2.61 -23.12
C HIS A 105 -25.38 -2.16 -23.90
N PRO A 106 -25.50 -1.42 -25.02
CA PRO A 106 -24.34 -1.04 -25.85
C PRO A 106 -23.26 -0.29 -25.07
N ARG A 107 -23.64 0.72 -24.26
CA ARG A 107 -22.74 1.45 -23.36
C ARG A 107 -22.00 0.54 -22.37
N PHE A 108 -22.69 -0.47 -21.80
CA PHE A 108 -22.02 -1.44 -20.92
C PHE A 108 -20.98 -2.26 -21.68
N ARG A 109 -21.29 -2.69 -22.91
CA ARG A 109 -20.37 -3.45 -23.76
C ARG A 109 -19.16 -2.60 -24.21
N GLN A 110 -19.37 -1.33 -24.51
CA GLN A 110 -18.31 -0.34 -24.81
C GLN A 110 -17.37 -0.17 -23.62
N LEU A 111 -17.91 0.16 -22.44
CA LEU A 111 -17.15 0.26 -21.19
C LEU A 111 -16.41 -1.04 -20.85
N LEU A 112 -17.00 -2.20 -21.14
CA LEU A 112 -16.37 -3.51 -20.93
C LEU A 112 -15.19 -3.73 -21.90
N SER A 113 -15.30 -3.31 -23.17
CA SER A 113 -14.19 -3.36 -24.14
C SER A 113 -13.09 -2.36 -23.81
N GLU A 114 -13.41 -1.12 -23.44
CA GLU A 114 -12.47 -0.09 -22.99
C GLU A 114 -11.71 -0.55 -21.75
N ARG A 115 -12.43 -1.05 -20.73
CA ARG A 115 -11.84 -1.64 -19.52
C ARG A 115 -10.95 -2.84 -19.85
N ASN A 116 -11.32 -3.68 -20.81
CA ASN A 116 -10.51 -4.86 -21.18
C ASN A 116 -9.25 -4.49 -21.96
N ALA A 117 -9.32 -3.49 -22.85
CA ALA A 117 -8.15 -2.96 -23.55
C ALA A 117 -7.17 -2.32 -22.54
N ASN A 118 -7.68 -1.41 -21.71
CA ASN A 118 -6.88 -0.69 -20.72
C ASN A 118 -6.41 -1.58 -19.55
N LYS A 119 -6.98 -2.79 -19.37
CA LYS A 119 -6.61 -3.69 -18.27
C LYS A 119 -5.12 -4.04 -18.30
N GLY A 120 -4.61 -4.44 -19.47
CA GLY A 120 -3.21 -4.86 -19.61
C GLY A 120 -2.23 -3.73 -19.30
N ASP A 121 -2.49 -2.53 -19.80
CA ASP A 121 -1.63 -1.37 -19.52
C ASP A 121 -1.76 -0.89 -18.07
N ALA A 122 -2.94 -1.01 -17.45
CA ALA A 122 -3.12 -0.76 -16.02
C ALA A 122 -2.47 -1.82 -15.11
N GLU A 123 -2.24 -3.04 -15.60
CA GLU A 123 -1.47 -4.08 -14.90
C GLU A 123 0.04 -3.79 -15.00
N LYS A 124 0.53 -3.40 -16.18
CA LYS A 124 1.90 -2.93 -16.40
C LYS A 124 2.25 -1.65 -15.63
N TYR A 125 1.31 -0.70 -15.55
CA TYR A 125 1.51 0.49 -14.72
C TYR A 125 1.68 0.09 -13.25
N ARG A 126 0.79 -0.76 -12.71
CA ARG A 126 0.89 -1.24 -11.31
C ARG A 126 2.18 -2.02 -11.06
N GLN A 127 2.67 -2.80 -12.03
CA GLN A 127 3.97 -3.47 -11.98
C GLN A 127 5.13 -2.47 -11.80
N VAL A 128 5.18 -1.41 -12.64
CA VAL A 128 6.23 -0.37 -12.58
C VAL A 128 6.12 0.49 -11.32
N ASP A 129 4.90 0.90 -10.94
CA ASP A 129 4.59 1.67 -9.73
C ASP A 129 5.01 0.92 -8.45
N THR A 130 4.70 -0.39 -8.40
CA THR A 130 5.15 -1.29 -7.32
C THR A 130 6.67 -1.38 -7.28
N PHE A 131 7.34 -1.61 -8.42
CA PHE A 131 8.81 -1.66 -8.49
C PHE A 131 9.47 -0.37 -7.98
N ILE A 132 9.01 0.80 -8.45
CA ILE A 132 9.53 2.12 -8.06
C ILE A 132 9.45 2.27 -6.54
N ARG A 133 8.26 2.02 -5.97
CA ARG A 133 8.00 2.13 -4.54
C ARG A 133 8.78 1.13 -3.69
N ASP A 134 8.87 -0.14 -4.12
CA ASP A 134 9.59 -1.18 -3.37
C ASP A 134 11.11 -1.02 -3.39
N ASN A 135 11.66 -0.29 -4.37
CA ASN A 135 13.07 0.13 -4.41
C ASN A 135 13.31 1.50 -3.74
N GLY A 136 12.28 2.09 -3.10
CA GLY A 136 12.40 3.38 -2.39
C GLY A 136 12.57 4.60 -3.30
N MET A 137 12.40 4.44 -4.61
CA MET A 137 12.52 5.51 -5.60
C MET A 137 11.23 6.33 -5.64
N THR A 138 11.33 7.63 -5.89
CA THR A 138 10.17 8.43 -6.28
C THR A 138 9.89 8.31 -7.79
N ALA A 139 8.65 8.62 -8.19
CA ALA A 139 8.26 8.65 -9.60
C ALA A 139 9.09 9.65 -10.43
N GLN A 140 9.55 10.76 -9.82
CA GLN A 140 10.41 11.74 -10.49
C GLN A 140 11.80 11.17 -10.77
N GLU A 141 12.43 10.54 -9.78
CA GLU A 141 13.76 9.93 -9.92
C GLU A 141 13.75 8.78 -10.94
N ALA A 142 12.68 7.98 -10.96
CA ALA A 142 12.46 6.97 -12.00
C ALA A 142 12.31 7.61 -13.39
N ALA A 143 11.54 8.70 -13.53
CA ALA A 143 11.38 9.42 -14.78
C ALA A 143 12.68 10.08 -15.27
N ASP A 144 13.50 10.61 -14.34
CA ASP A 144 14.80 11.21 -14.65
C ASP A 144 15.80 10.14 -15.12
N LEU A 145 15.87 8.98 -14.48
CA LEU A 145 16.72 7.87 -14.91
C LEU A 145 16.28 7.27 -16.26
N LEU A 146 14.96 7.15 -16.50
CA LEU A 146 14.43 6.78 -17.82
C LEU A 146 14.77 7.84 -18.89
N THR A 147 14.73 9.13 -18.53
CA THR A 147 15.12 10.23 -19.41
C THR A 147 16.62 10.20 -19.73
N VAL A 148 17.48 9.94 -18.73
CA VAL A 148 18.93 9.70 -18.94
C VAL A 148 19.15 8.51 -19.88
N GLY A 149 18.45 7.38 -19.69
CA GLY A 149 18.54 6.20 -20.55
C GLY A 149 18.04 6.42 -21.98
N ALA A 150 17.06 7.30 -22.18
CA ALA A 150 16.58 7.72 -23.50
C ALA A 150 17.54 8.71 -24.18
N MET A 151 18.09 9.66 -23.41
CA MET A 151 19.12 10.59 -23.88
C MET A 151 20.41 9.84 -24.25
N ALA A 152 20.79 8.79 -23.51
CA ALA A 152 22.02 8.02 -23.80
C ALA A 152 22.04 7.40 -25.22
N LYS A 153 20.86 7.19 -25.82
CA LYS A 153 20.69 6.65 -27.18
C LYS A 153 20.55 7.73 -28.27
N THR A 154 20.31 8.99 -27.89
CA THR A 154 19.95 10.08 -28.82
C THR A 154 20.91 11.29 -28.74
N ASN A 155 21.39 11.62 -27.54
CA ASN A 155 22.46 12.58 -27.27
C ASN A 155 23.26 12.11 -26.01
N PRO A 156 24.33 11.30 -26.20
CA PRO A 156 25.08 10.74 -25.07
C PRO A 156 25.83 11.80 -24.25
N ALA A 157 26.20 12.95 -24.84
CA ALA A 157 26.83 14.04 -24.10
C ALA A 157 25.86 14.65 -23.07
N LYS A 158 24.63 14.95 -23.49
CA LYS A 158 23.58 15.46 -22.57
C LYS A 158 23.15 14.41 -21.54
N ALA A 159 23.14 13.12 -21.90
CA ALA A 159 22.92 12.05 -20.93
C ALA A 159 24.01 12.01 -19.85
N TRP A 160 25.28 12.20 -20.23
CA TRP A 160 26.38 12.28 -19.26
C TRP A 160 26.25 13.49 -18.33
N GLU A 161 25.88 14.67 -18.85
CA GLU A 161 25.62 15.86 -18.02
C GLU A 161 24.52 15.61 -16.97
N LEU A 162 23.44 14.95 -17.36
CA LEU A 162 22.32 14.60 -16.46
C LEU A 162 22.65 13.45 -15.50
N ALA A 163 23.47 12.48 -15.92
CA ALA A 163 23.90 11.36 -15.09
C ALA A 163 24.98 11.72 -14.07
N ARG A 164 25.82 12.73 -14.37
CA ARG A 164 27.00 13.09 -13.56
C ARG A 164 26.69 13.32 -12.06
N PRO A 165 25.65 14.08 -11.65
CA PRO A 165 25.35 14.28 -10.23
C PRO A 165 25.01 12.97 -9.50
N TRP A 166 24.32 12.05 -10.17
CA TRP A 166 24.00 10.71 -9.66
C TRP A 166 25.26 9.87 -9.46
N VAL A 167 26.14 9.85 -10.47
CA VAL A 167 27.43 9.13 -10.41
C VAL A 167 28.33 9.72 -9.32
N GLU A 168 28.42 11.04 -9.18
CA GLU A 168 29.19 11.68 -8.12
C GLU A 168 28.63 11.36 -6.72
N ASN A 169 27.32 11.27 -6.55
CA ASN A 169 26.71 10.89 -5.28
C ASN A 169 26.91 9.40 -4.97
N LEU A 170 26.83 8.53 -5.98
CA LEU A 170 27.14 7.10 -5.84
C LEU A 170 28.61 6.88 -5.46
N LEU A 171 29.56 7.57 -6.10
CA LEU A 171 30.99 7.47 -5.77
C LEU A 171 31.30 7.94 -4.34
N LYS A 172 30.61 8.97 -3.83
CA LYS A 172 30.66 9.36 -2.40
C LYS A 172 30.08 8.26 -1.51
N ALA A 173 28.91 7.72 -1.87
CA ALA A 173 28.23 6.66 -1.12
C ALA A 173 28.98 5.31 -1.11
N CYS A 174 29.86 5.06 -2.07
CA CYS A 174 30.78 3.92 -2.09
C CYS A 174 32.14 4.21 -1.40
N GLY A 175 32.40 5.46 -1.00
CA GLY A 175 33.69 5.86 -0.40
C GLY A 175 34.84 6.07 -1.39
N GLU A 176 34.58 6.04 -2.70
CA GLU A 176 35.57 6.30 -3.78
C GLU A 176 35.93 7.80 -3.91
N VAL A 177 35.25 8.67 -3.15
CA VAL A 177 35.62 10.08 -2.96
C VAL A 177 35.95 10.29 -1.48
N LEU A 178 37.21 10.62 -1.16
CA LEU A 178 37.62 10.94 0.22
C LEU A 178 36.78 12.10 0.76
N SER A 179 36.28 11.95 2.00
CA SER A 179 35.70 13.07 2.75
C SER A 179 36.77 14.13 3.09
N PRO A 180 36.38 15.41 3.31
CA PRO A 180 37.35 16.50 3.47
C PRO A 180 38.38 16.32 4.60
N ASP A 181 37.99 15.65 5.69
CA ASP A 181 38.89 15.29 6.81
C ASP A 181 39.99 14.31 6.38
N LEU A 182 39.64 13.31 5.56
CA LEU A 182 40.59 12.34 5.01
C LEU A 182 41.49 12.98 3.96
N GLN A 183 40.96 13.86 3.11
CA GLN A 183 41.77 14.65 2.16
C GLN A 183 42.81 15.51 2.90
N GLN A 184 42.38 16.21 3.96
CA GLN A 184 43.27 17.02 4.79
C GLN A 184 44.31 16.16 5.52
N ALA A 185 43.92 15.01 6.09
CA ALA A 185 44.85 14.14 6.80
C ALA A 185 45.93 13.51 5.89
N VAL A 186 45.62 13.26 4.60
CA VAL A 186 46.62 12.87 3.59
C VAL A 186 47.53 14.05 3.23
N GLN A 187 46.98 15.25 3.01
CA GLN A 187 47.76 16.45 2.69
C GLN A 187 48.73 16.86 3.81
N GLU A 188 48.32 16.68 5.07
CA GLU A 188 49.16 16.91 6.25
C GLU A 188 50.05 15.70 6.61
N GLY A 189 50.10 14.66 5.77
CA GLY A 189 51.00 13.51 5.94
C GLY A 189 50.69 12.61 7.15
N ARG A 190 49.50 12.74 7.76
CA ARG A 190 49.09 11.93 8.93
C ARG A 190 48.63 10.51 8.56
N MET A 191 48.27 10.28 7.30
CA MET A 191 47.87 8.98 6.76
C MET A 191 48.30 8.85 5.30
N THR A 192 48.49 7.62 4.82
CA THR A 192 48.69 7.36 3.39
C THR A 192 47.37 7.51 2.63
N GLN A 193 47.46 7.79 1.32
CA GLN A 193 46.28 7.88 0.47
C GLN A 193 45.49 6.55 0.42
N GLU A 194 46.19 5.42 0.49
CA GLU A 194 45.60 4.08 0.50
C GLU A 194 44.76 3.85 1.77
N ALA A 195 45.34 4.11 2.95
CA ALA A 195 44.63 4.03 4.22
C ALA A 195 43.43 4.99 4.29
N ALA A 196 43.54 6.17 3.66
CA ALA A 196 42.42 7.10 3.54
C ALA A 196 41.27 6.53 2.71
N TYR A 197 41.54 5.85 1.58
CA TYR A 197 40.50 5.15 0.81
C TYR A 197 39.89 3.96 1.58
N GLU A 198 40.69 3.20 2.33
CA GLU A 198 40.18 2.10 3.18
C GLU A 198 39.21 2.62 4.26
N VAL A 199 39.60 3.68 4.98
CA VAL A 199 38.73 4.33 5.97
C VAL A 199 37.48 4.94 5.31
N SER A 200 37.62 5.52 4.11
CA SER A 200 36.51 6.08 3.34
C SER A 200 35.48 5.00 2.95
N ARG A 201 35.94 3.88 2.36
CA ARG A 201 35.10 2.71 2.02
C ARG A 201 34.48 2.04 3.25
N SER A 202 35.22 1.98 4.37
CA SER A 202 34.72 1.42 5.64
C SER A 202 33.57 2.27 6.20
N ARG A 203 33.75 3.60 6.29
CA ARG A 203 32.69 4.55 6.69
C ARG A 203 31.48 4.47 5.75
N ALA A 204 31.71 4.40 4.45
CA ALA A 204 30.68 4.26 3.43
C ALA A 204 29.85 2.98 3.60
N SER A 205 30.50 1.84 3.87
CA SER A 205 29.84 0.56 4.16
C SER A 205 28.93 0.62 5.38
N VAL A 206 29.38 1.25 6.48
CA VAL A 206 28.56 1.46 7.69
C VAL A 206 27.35 2.36 7.38
N ALA A 207 27.56 3.50 6.73
CA ALA A 207 26.49 4.42 6.38
C ALA A 207 25.45 3.79 5.42
N ALA A 208 25.89 2.94 4.49
CA ALA A 208 25.01 2.16 3.63
C ALA A 208 24.18 1.14 4.43
N MET A 209 24.78 0.45 5.41
CA MET A 209 24.05 -0.48 6.28
C MET A 209 22.99 0.23 7.15
N GLU A 210 23.30 1.41 7.67
CA GLU A 210 22.36 2.26 8.42
C GLU A 210 21.21 2.77 7.52
N ALA A 211 21.53 3.21 6.30
CA ALA A 211 20.53 3.64 5.32
C ALA A 211 19.57 2.49 4.92
N SER A 212 20.08 1.29 4.66
CA SER A 212 19.27 0.11 4.35
C SER A 212 18.31 -0.25 5.49
N ARG A 213 18.79 -0.25 6.74
CA ARG A 213 17.93 -0.49 7.93
C ARG A 213 16.82 0.55 8.05
N GLY A 214 17.15 1.84 7.92
CA GLY A 214 16.16 2.93 7.96
C GLY A 214 15.14 2.88 6.82
N PHE A 215 15.52 2.33 5.66
CA PHE A 215 14.61 2.07 4.55
C PHE A 215 13.69 0.87 4.82
N GLU A 216 14.23 -0.26 5.29
CA GLU A 216 13.48 -1.46 5.67
C GLU A 216 12.45 -1.16 6.77
N GLU A 217 12.83 -0.41 7.80
CA GLU A 217 11.94 0.02 8.88
C GLU A 217 10.77 0.88 8.35
N ARG A 218 11.04 1.83 7.46
CA ARG A 218 10.00 2.66 6.84
C ARG A 218 9.06 1.82 5.97
N ARG A 219 9.62 0.97 5.10
CA ARG A 219 8.85 0.07 4.22
C ARG A 219 7.93 -0.84 5.05
N ARG A 220 8.42 -1.37 6.18
CA ARG A 220 7.63 -2.17 7.13
C ARG A 220 6.52 -1.36 7.83
N GLN A 221 6.76 -0.10 8.17
CA GLN A 221 5.73 0.78 8.75
C GLN A 221 4.62 1.13 7.73
N GLU A 222 4.97 1.37 6.47
CA GLU A 222 4.00 1.64 5.39
C GLU A 222 3.18 0.39 5.01
N GLN A 223 3.83 -0.79 4.96
CA GLN A 223 3.16 -2.08 4.80
C GLN A 223 2.17 -2.33 5.94
N SER A 224 2.61 -2.21 7.20
CA SER A 224 1.76 -2.36 8.39
C SER A 224 0.53 -1.44 8.36
N GLN A 225 0.69 -0.16 7.98
CA GLN A 225 -0.43 0.78 7.86
C GLN A 225 -1.41 0.38 6.73
N THR A 226 -0.92 -0.05 5.57
CA THR A 226 -1.79 -0.47 4.46
C THR A 226 -2.46 -1.83 4.71
N GLU A 227 -1.81 -2.76 5.40
CA GLU A 227 -2.41 -4.01 5.88
C GLU A 227 -3.46 -3.76 6.96
N HIS A 228 -3.20 -2.85 7.89
CA HIS A 228 -4.16 -2.45 8.92
C HIS A 228 -5.43 -1.83 8.30
N ALA A 229 -5.28 -0.87 7.39
CA ALA A 229 -6.40 -0.27 6.66
C ALA A 229 -7.21 -1.33 5.87
N ARG A 230 -6.53 -2.25 5.19
CA ARG A 230 -7.17 -3.39 4.50
C ARG A 230 -7.94 -4.30 5.47
N SER A 231 -7.37 -4.60 6.63
CA SER A 231 -8.01 -5.47 7.64
C SER A 231 -9.32 -4.86 8.19
N ILE A 232 -9.37 -3.53 8.32
CA ILE A 232 -10.57 -2.78 8.71
C ILE A 232 -11.64 -2.87 7.61
N THR A 233 -11.29 -2.67 6.34
CA THR A 233 -12.25 -2.77 5.23
C THR A 233 -12.76 -4.19 5.02
N THR A 234 -11.88 -5.20 4.99
CA THR A 234 -12.27 -6.61 4.82
C THR A 234 -13.13 -7.09 5.99
N ALA A 235 -12.90 -6.59 7.21
CA ALA A 235 -13.76 -6.90 8.34
C ALA A 235 -15.20 -6.40 8.19
N ALA A 236 -15.44 -5.31 7.47
CA ALA A 236 -16.78 -4.84 7.12
C ALA A 236 -17.40 -5.67 5.98
N GLU A 237 -16.63 -6.01 4.95
CA GLU A 237 -17.07 -6.84 3.81
C GLU A 237 -17.45 -8.27 4.24
N ASP A 238 -16.63 -8.91 5.09
CA ASP A 238 -16.91 -10.20 5.73
C ASP A 238 -18.28 -10.18 6.44
N TRP A 239 -18.51 -9.12 7.22
CA TRP A 239 -19.70 -8.98 8.05
C TRP A 239 -20.94 -8.70 7.19
N GLU A 240 -20.83 -7.86 6.16
CA GLU A 240 -21.91 -7.64 5.18
C GLU A 240 -22.31 -8.97 4.50
N THR A 241 -21.31 -9.77 4.14
CA THR A 241 -21.50 -11.06 3.45
C THR A 241 -22.17 -12.09 4.35
N ASP A 242 -21.71 -12.24 5.61
CA ASP A 242 -22.36 -13.12 6.60
C ASP A 242 -23.81 -12.70 6.88
N ARG A 243 -24.06 -11.38 7.05
CA ARG A 243 -25.40 -10.89 7.39
C ARG A 243 -26.38 -10.99 6.22
N ARG A 244 -25.97 -10.65 5.00
CA ARG A 244 -26.81 -10.84 3.79
C ARG A 244 -27.10 -12.33 3.53
N ALA A 245 -26.20 -13.25 3.91
CA ALA A 245 -26.44 -14.69 3.82
C ALA A 245 -27.41 -15.23 4.90
N ARG A 246 -27.57 -14.55 6.04
CA ARG A 246 -28.39 -15.00 7.19
C ARG A 246 -29.75 -14.33 7.32
N ASP A 247 -29.93 -13.12 6.81
CA ASP A 247 -31.19 -12.36 6.90
C ASP A 247 -31.78 -12.06 5.52
N PRO A 248 -32.83 -12.79 5.09
CA PRO A 248 -33.50 -12.54 3.81
C PRO A 248 -34.10 -11.13 3.64
N ASN A 249 -34.24 -10.36 4.72
CA ASN A 249 -34.72 -8.97 4.66
C ASN A 249 -33.59 -7.95 4.77
N TYR A 250 -32.32 -8.39 4.76
CA TYR A 250 -31.15 -7.55 5.05
C TYR A 250 -31.10 -6.25 4.25
N ASP A 251 -31.33 -6.32 2.94
CA ASP A 251 -31.23 -5.14 2.05
C ASP A 251 -32.32 -4.08 2.35
N THR A 252 -33.44 -4.45 3.00
CA THR A 252 -34.45 -3.47 3.48
C THR A 252 -34.01 -2.73 4.75
N LYS A 253 -33.02 -3.29 5.48
CA LYS A 253 -32.46 -2.73 6.72
C LYS A 253 -31.17 -1.94 6.45
N LEU A 254 -30.48 -2.22 5.36
CA LEU A 254 -29.19 -1.64 4.97
C LEU A 254 -29.15 -0.10 5.07
N GLU A 255 -30.14 0.60 4.53
CA GLU A 255 -30.25 2.07 4.62
C GLU A 255 -30.37 2.58 6.08
N LEU A 256 -31.10 1.84 6.93
CA LEU A 256 -31.25 2.18 8.35
C LEU A 256 -29.95 1.92 9.13
N ILE A 257 -29.23 0.85 8.77
CA ILE A 257 -27.93 0.49 9.33
C ILE A 257 -26.87 1.53 8.93
N HIS A 258 -26.81 1.91 7.64
CA HIS A 258 -25.92 2.97 7.15
C HIS A 258 -26.16 4.30 7.87
N ARG A 259 -27.43 4.68 8.10
CA ARG A 259 -27.76 5.92 8.82
C ARG A 259 -27.37 5.87 10.30
N GLU A 260 -27.54 4.72 10.97
CA GLU A 260 -27.13 4.49 12.36
C GLU A 260 -25.60 4.57 12.52
N ILE A 261 -24.84 3.95 11.60
CA ILE A 261 -23.37 4.02 11.58
C ILE A 261 -22.89 5.44 11.29
N ALA A 262 -23.46 6.12 10.30
CA ALA A 262 -23.09 7.51 9.98
C ALA A 262 -23.37 8.48 11.14
N TRP A 263 -24.44 8.24 11.91
CA TRP A 263 -24.73 9.00 13.14
C TRP A 263 -23.70 8.73 14.25
N ARG A 264 -23.24 7.48 14.42
CA ARG A 264 -22.17 7.11 15.36
C ARG A 264 -20.85 7.77 14.99
N HIS A 265 -20.45 7.70 13.71
CA HIS A 265 -19.23 8.33 13.19
C HIS A 265 -19.26 9.85 13.39
N HIS A 266 -20.40 10.51 13.15
CA HIS A 266 -20.60 11.94 13.44
C HIS A 266 -20.47 12.28 14.94
N ASN A 267 -20.73 11.33 15.83
CA ASN A 267 -20.57 11.51 17.28
C ASN A 267 -19.18 11.10 17.81
N GLY A 268 -18.23 10.78 16.91
CA GLY A 268 -16.85 10.42 17.27
C GLY A 268 -16.61 8.94 17.58
N ASP A 269 -17.63 8.09 17.47
CA ASP A 269 -17.53 6.62 17.58
C ASP A 269 -16.99 6.04 16.27
N VAL A 270 -15.72 6.32 15.93
CA VAL A 270 -15.06 5.80 14.71
C VAL A 270 -14.15 4.61 15.10
N PRO A 271 -14.42 3.39 14.59
CA PRO A 271 -13.69 2.19 14.98
C PRO A 271 -12.26 2.18 14.43
N LYS A 272 -11.31 1.73 15.24
CA LYS A 272 -9.87 1.67 14.93
C LYS A 272 -9.33 0.25 14.80
N THR A 273 -10.09 -0.76 15.18
CA THR A 273 -9.70 -2.18 15.00
C THR A 273 -10.75 -2.97 14.22
N PRO A 274 -10.35 -4.02 13.48
CA PRO A 274 -11.27 -4.96 12.82
C PRO A 274 -12.34 -5.54 13.77
N GLN A 275 -12.02 -5.68 15.05
CA GLN A 275 -12.91 -6.14 16.11
C GLN A 275 -13.95 -5.07 16.47
N GLU A 276 -13.54 -3.81 16.64
CA GLU A 276 -14.45 -2.68 16.85
C GLU A 276 -15.40 -2.48 15.68
N VAL A 277 -14.93 -2.62 14.43
CA VAL A 277 -15.78 -2.60 13.24
C VAL A 277 -16.88 -3.65 13.36
N LYS A 278 -16.51 -4.93 13.55
CA LYS A 278 -17.50 -6.02 13.64
C LYS A 278 -18.48 -5.84 14.82
N ALA A 279 -18.02 -5.27 15.94
CA ALA A 279 -18.88 -4.95 17.09
C ALA A 279 -19.86 -3.79 16.80
N GLN A 280 -19.38 -2.69 16.20
CA GLN A 280 -20.21 -1.53 15.86
C GLN A 280 -21.28 -1.89 14.82
N LEU A 281 -20.92 -2.68 13.79
CA LEU A 281 -21.88 -3.16 12.80
C LEU A 281 -22.95 -4.06 13.45
N ASP A 282 -22.54 -4.95 14.36
CA ASP A 282 -23.47 -5.78 15.13
C ASP A 282 -24.42 -4.96 16.01
N ASP A 283 -23.95 -3.91 16.67
CA ASP A 283 -24.79 -3.06 17.53
C ASP A 283 -25.71 -2.15 16.73
N ALA A 284 -25.26 -1.61 15.59
CA ALA A 284 -26.14 -0.91 14.64
C ALA A 284 -27.24 -1.85 14.10
N TYR A 285 -26.89 -3.08 13.74
CA TYR A 285 -27.85 -4.10 13.33
C TYR A 285 -28.85 -4.45 14.44
N LYS A 286 -28.39 -4.63 15.69
CA LYS A 286 -29.28 -4.85 16.85
C LYS A 286 -30.23 -3.67 17.06
N ALA A 287 -29.74 -2.43 16.99
CA ALA A 287 -30.53 -1.22 17.16
C ALA A 287 -31.63 -1.10 16.09
N VAL A 288 -31.29 -1.32 14.82
CA VAL A 288 -32.25 -1.30 13.70
C VAL A 288 -33.29 -2.41 13.84
N ASN A 289 -32.91 -3.64 14.19
CA ASN A 289 -33.87 -4.72 14.42
C ASN A 289 -34.76 -4.47 15.65
N ALA A 290 -34.26 -3.81 16.70
CA ALA A 290 -35.06 -3.41 17.85
C ALA A 290 -36.07 -2.31 17.51
N ALA A 291 -35.69 -1.33 16.67
CA ALA A 291 -36.58 -0.26 16.20
C ALA A 291 -37.64 -0.74 15.20
N LEU A 292 -37.33 -1.77 14.40
CA LEU A 292 -38.27 -2.41 13.46
C LEU A 292 -39.22 -3.40 14.13
N LYS A 293 -38.89 -3.90 15.33
CA LYS A 293 -39.79 -4.74 16.11
C LYS A 293 -40.96 -3.86 16.61
N PRO A 294 -42.23 -4.19 16.30
CA PRO A 294 -43.34 -3.38 16.79
C PRO A 294 -43.31 -3.33 18.32
N PRO A 295 -43.55 -2.16 18.95
CA PRO A 295 -43.60 -2.08 20.39
C PRO A 295 -44.66 -3.04 20.91
N ALA A 296 -44.29 -3.86 21.90
CA ALA A 296 -45.22 -4.82 22.48
C ALA A 296 -46.50 -4.09 22.90
N THR A 297 -47.63 -4.47 22.30
CA THR A 297 -48.92 -3.83 22.57
C THR A 297 -49.15 -3.86 24.07
N PRO A 298 -49.35 -2.70 24.74
CA PRO A 298 -49.57 -2.67 26.17
C PRO A 298 -50.77 -3.58 26.51
N PRO A 299 -50.71 -4.36 27.61
CA PRO A 299 -51.74 -5.32 27.94
C PRO A 299 -53.11 -4.64 27.93
N ALA A 300 -54.06 -5.24 27.21
CA ALA A 300 -55.31 -4.58 26.82
C ALA A 300 -55.98 -3.91 28.02
N ALA A 301 -56.11 -2.58 27.94
CA ALA A 301 -56.60 -1.79 29.06
C ALA A 301 -58.00 -2.25 29.47
N ALA A 302 -58.17 -2.61 30.75
CA ALA A 302 -59.45 -3.04 31.28
C ALA A 302 -60.54 -1.98 31.01
N PRO A 303 -61.75 -2.37 30.61
CA PRO A 303 -62.78 -1.44 30.17
C PRO A 303 -63.23 -0.54 31.32
N GLY A 304 -62.87 0.75 31.26
CA GLY A 304 -63.30 1.73 32.28
C GLY A 304 -62.48 3.02 32.38
N ARG A 305 -61.21 3.06 31.93
CA ARG A 305 -60.41 4.30 31.96
C ARG A 305 -60.43 5.05 30.63
N GLN A 306 -61.16 6.16 30.61
CA GLN A 306 -61.11 7.16 29.54
C GLN A 306 -59.71 7.77 29.45
N ALA A 307 -59.14 7.86 28.25
CA ALA A 307 -57.85 8.51 28.03
C ALA A 307 -58.02 10.05 28.03
N PRO A 308 -57.07 10.82 28.61
CA PRO A 308 -57.09 12.27 28.50
C PRO A 308 -56.87 12.70 27.04
N PRO A 309 -57.48 13.82 26.58
CA PRO A 309 -57.36 14.28 25.21
C PRO A 309 -55.92 14.64 24.88
N ARG A 310 -55.41 14.11 23.76
CA ARG A 310 -54.06 14.42 23.25
C ARG A 310 -54.03 15.88 22.81
N THR A 311 -53.18 16.70 23.43
CA THR A 311 -52.98 18.08 23.01
C THR A 311 -52.36 18.12 21.62
N ALA A 312 -52.96 18.89 20.71
CA ALA A 312 -52.48 19.00 19.34
C ALA A 312 -51.18 19.83 19.28
N THR A 313 -50.06 19.16 19.04
CA THR A 313 -48.80 19.82 18.71
C THR A 313 -48.94 20.52 17.35
N LYS A 314 -48.73 21.84 17.32
CA LYS A 314 -48.75 22.60 16.07
C LYS A 314 -47.53 22.19 15.22
N PRO A 315 -47.67 22.00 13.89
CA PRO A 315 -46.53 21.77 13.04
C PRO A 315 -45.63 23.01 13.01
N VAL A 316 -44.32 22.82 13.19
CA VAL A 316 -43.32 23.89 13.06
C VAL A 316 -43.03 24.10 11.58
N THR A 317 -43.78 25.00 10.94
CA THR A 317 -43.60 25.38 9.54
C THR A 317 -42.49 26.43 9.43
N GLY A 318 -41.28 26.03 9.01
CA GLY A 318 -40.18 26.99 8.81
C GLY A 318 -38.76 26.45 8.98
N GLY A 319 -38.47 25.21 8.54
CA GLY A 319 -37.10 24.68 8.48
C GLY A 319 -36.67 24.48 7.03
N SER A 320 -35.90 25.41 6.47
CA SER A 320 -35.34 25.25 5.13
C SER A 320 -34.19 24.23 5.17
N VAL A 321 -34.33 23.13 4.45
CA VAL A 321 -33.25 22.14 4.32
C VAL A 321 -32.17 22.70 3.39
N ALA A 322 -30.97 22.87 3.92
CA ALA A 322 -29.81 23.38 3.17
C ALA A 322 -29.27 22.32 2.19
N GLY A 323 -29.91 22.19 1.03
CA GLY A 323 -29.38 21.41 -0.09
C GLY A 323 -28.11 22.07 -0.62
N GLY A 324 -26.96 21.46 -0.41
CA GLY A 324 -25.67 22.07 -0.79
C GLY A 324 -24.41 21.23 -0.69
N ASN A 325 -24.43 20.05 -0.05
CA ASN A 325 -23.34 19.04 -0.18
C ASN A 325 -23.75 17.67 0.40
N ALA A 326 -24.79 17.05 -0.15
CA ALA A 326 -25.09 15.65 0.15
C ALA A 326 -24.05 14.76 -0.55
N LYS A 327 -23.09 14.19 0.19
CA LYS A 327 -22.32 13.03 -0.28
C LYS A 327 -23.33 11.93 -0.71
N PRO A 328 -23.09 11.17 -1.79
CA PRO A 328 -24.03 10.14 -2.25
C PRO A 328 -24.32 9.12 -1.14
N ALA A 329 -25.52 8.53 -1.16
CA ALA A 329 -25.86 7.47 -0.22
C ALA A 329 -24.90 6.27 -0.43
N PRO A 330 -24.17 5.84 0.62
CA PRO A 330 -23.16 4.79 0.48
C PRO A 330 -23.83 3.45 0.17
N ARG A 331 -23.23 2.69 -0.76
CA ARG A 331 -23.80 1.46 -1.34
C ARG A 331 -23.38 0.18 -0.61
N SER A 332 -22.39 0.28 0.26
CA SER A 332 -21.91 -0.77 1.17
C SER A 332 -21.35 -0.11 2.43
N MET A 333 -21.26 -0.85 3.53
CA MET A 333 -20.69 -0.33 4.78
C MET A 333 -19.19 -0.06 4.66
N LEU A 334 -18.48 -0.65 3.70
CA LEU A 334 -17.11 -0.27 3.34
C LEU A 334 -17.04 1.22 2.95
N GLU A 335 -18.02 1.71 2.19
CA GLU A 335 -18.09 3.12 1.77
C GLU A 335 -18.43 4.03 2.97
N VAL A 336 -19.26 3.57 3.92
CA VAL A 336 -19.51 4.28 5.19
C VAL A 336 -18.23 4.42 6.03
N VAL A 337 -17.49 3.33 6.21
CA VAL A 337 -16.25 3.31 7.01
C VAL A 337 -15.16 4.15 6.34
N GLN A 338 -14.96 4.03 5.02
CA GLN A 338 -14.00 4.86 4.29
C GLN A 338 -14.38 6.35 4.32
N GLN A 339 -15.67 6.69 4.26
CA GLN A 339 -16.17 8.07 4.32
C GLN A 339 -16.00 8.75 5.71
N ALA A 340 -15.69 7.97 6.76
CA ALA A 340 -15.42 8.46 8.11
C ALA A 340 -13.94 8.32 8.54
N ALA A 341 -13.12 7.59 7.78
CA ALA A 341 -11.69 7.41 8.01
C ALA A 341 -10.80 8.39 7.23
N GLY A 342 -11.39 9.30 6.43
CA GLY A 342 -10.71 10.35 5.65
C GLY A 342 -11.46 11.68 5.64
#